data_AF-A0A7S9HF53-F1
#
_entry.id   AF-A0A7S9HF53-F1
#
_cell.length_a   1.000
_cell.length_b   1.000
_cell.length_c   1.000
_cell.angle_alpha   90.00
_cell.angle_beta   90.00
_cell.angle_gamma   90.00
#
_symmetry.space_group_name_H-M   'P 1'
#
loop_
_entity.id
_entity.type
_entity.pdbx_description
1 polymer ?
#
loop_
_entity_poly.entity_id
_entity_poly.type
_entity_poly.pdbx_seq_one_letter_code
_entity_poly.pdbx_strand_id
1 'polypeptide(L)'
;MEWLCKALGLTSDTISIRKIFSPDVYGSMKLTIAGADFPKVFNDPKEQIFSGQWLKAVVEQLSCIQGPALVLTASHYETVMIANQLGEVSQPVYIQKAGQALSEIIKQYQEKPGFLFLPVLLLV
;
A
#
# COMPACT_ATOMS: atom_id res chain seq x y z
N MET A 1 -0.35 12.63 10.55
CA MET A 1 -1.74 12.50 10.03
C MET A 1 -2.16 13.66 9.13
N GLU A 2 -1.87 14.92 9.48
CA GLU A 2 -2.27 16.07 8.63
C GLU A 2 -1.68 16.02 7.21
N TRP A 3 -0.42 15.57 7.08
CA TRP A 3 0.23 15.42 5.79
C TRP A 3 -0.36 14.27 4.95
N LEU A 4 -0.79 13.16 5.56
CA LEU A 4 -1.44 12.05 4.86
C LEU A 4 -2.78 12.51 4.28
N CYS A 5 -3.54 13.29 5.06
CA CYS A 5 -4.77 13.92 4.59
C CYS A 5 -4.53 14.92 3.45
N LYS A 6 -3.48 15.75 3.54
CA LYS A 6 -3.14 16.72 2.48
C LYS A 6 -2.58 16.06 1.21
N ALA A 7 -1.72 15.06 1.34
CA ALA A 7 -1.08 14.37 0.21
C ALA A 7 -2.01 13.39 -0.51
N LEU A 8 -2.93 12.75 0.21
CA LEU A 8 -3.92 11.83 -0.35
C LEU A 8 -5.30 12.47 -0.57
N GLY A 9 -5.46 13.78 -0.33
CA GLY A 9 -6.72 14.50 -0.52
C GLY A 9 -7.87 14.06 0.40
N LEU A 10 -7.56 13.49 1.56
CA LEU A 10 -8.56 12.95 2.50
C LEU A 10 -9.19 14.08 3.31
N THR A 11 -10.49 14.29 3.12
CA THR A 11 -11.29 15.28 3.86
C THR A 11 -11.68 14.78 5.25
N SER A 12 -12.29 15.64 6.08
CA SER A 12 -12.77 15.27 7.42
C SER A 12 -13.79 14.12 7.43
N ASP A 13 -14.44 13.85 6.29
CA ASP A 13 -15.47 12.82 6.15
C ASP A 13 -14.88 11.41 5.98
N THR A 14 -13.56 11.29 5.75
CA THR A 14 -12.84 10.00 5.71
C THR A 14 -12.41 9.54 7.11
N ILE A 15 -13.33 9.62 8.08
CA ILE A 15 -13.15 9.20 9.48
C ILE A 15 -12.70 7.72 9.57
N SER A 16 -13.20 6.88 8.66
CA SER A 16 -12.83 5.47 8.57
C SER A 16 -11.33 5.29 8.31
N ILE A 17 -10.76 6.04 7.35
CA ILE A 17 -9.34 5.98 6.99
C ILE A 17 -8.44 6.38 8.15
N ARG A 18 -8.80 7.44 8.88
CA ARG A 18 -8.04 7.86 10.08
C ARG A 18 -8.06 6.81 11.19
N LYS A 19 -9.19 6.13 11.41
CA LYS A 19 -9.29 5.05 12.38
C LYS A 19 -8.49 3.82 11.96
N ILE A 20 -8.52 3.48 10.68
CA ILE A 20 -7.74 2.36 10.13
C ILE A 20 -6.26 2.67 10.36
N PHE A 21 -5.74 3.81 9.91
CA PHE A 21 -4.33 4.15 10.03
C PHE A 21 -3.95 4.83 11.35
N SER A 22 -4.74 4.66 12.40
CA SER A 22 -4.39 5.20 13.73
C SER A 22 -3.18 4.45 14.28
N PRO A 23 -2.22 5.14 14.92
CA PRO A 23 -1.08 4.52 15.59
C PRO A 23 -1.47 3.42 16.59
N ASP A 24 -2.69 3.47 17.13
CA ASP A 24 -3.20 2.46 18.07
C ASP A 24 -3.34 1.06 17.43
N VAL A 25 -3.48 0.99 16.11
CA VAL A 25 -3.72 -0.26 15.36
C VAL A 25 -2.42 -0.82 14.77
N TYR A 26 -1.50 0.05 14.35
CA TYR A 26 -0.29 -0.32 13.59
C TYR A 26 1.04 0.08 14.27
N GLY A 27 0.99 0.71 15.45
CA GLY A 27 2.17 1.19 16.16
C GLY A 27 2.81 2.44 15.52
N SER A 28 4.13 2.59 15.69
CA SER A 28 4.88 3.71 15.11
C SER A 28 5.06 3.52 13.60
N MET A 29 4.37 4.33 12.80
CA MET A 29 4.45 4.28 11.34
C MET A 29 5.53 5.20 10.79
N LYS A 30 6.35 4.70 9.84
CA LYS A 30 7.26 5.50 9.03
C LYS A 30 6.75 5.55 7.59
N LEU A 31 6.66 6.75 7.03
CA LEU A 31 6.33 6.95 5.62
C LEU A 31 7.62 7.00 4.79
N THR A 32 7.60 6.32 3.64
CA THR A 32 8.59 6.49 2.59
C THR A 32 7.92 7.08 1.35
N ILE A 33 8.47 8.16 0.81
CA ILE A 33 8.04 8.77 -0.46
C ILE A 33 9.12 8.48 -1.50
N ALA A 34 8.71 8.04 -2.69
CA ALA A 34 9.60 7.88 -3.82
C ALA A 34 10.22 9.24 -4.20
N GLY A 35 11.55 9.34 -4.14
CA GLY A 35 12.28 10.55 -4.52
C GLY A 35 12.25 10.84 -6.02
N ALA A 36 12.78 11.98 -6.45
CA ALA A 36 12.81 12.39 -7.86
C ALA A 36 13.58 11.41 -8.77
N ASP A 37 14.51 10.64 -8.21
CA ASP A 37 15.30 9.62 -8.91
C ASP A 37 14.58 8.27 -9.05
N PHE A 38 13.39 8.13 -8.46
CA PHE A 38 12.60 6.90 -8.59
C PHE A 38 12.09 6.78 -10.03
N PRO A 39 12.05 5.56 -10.62
CA PRO A 39 11.59 5.39 -11.99
C PRO A 39 10.17 5.95 -12.19
N LYS A 40 9.87 6.43 -13.39
CA LYS A 40 8.54 6.95 -13.70
C LYS A 40 7.50 5.84 -13.64
N VAL A 41 6.35 6.13 -13.03
CA VAL A 41 5.20 5.20 -12.93
C VAL A 41 4.74 4.74 -14.32
N PHE A 42 4.68 5.66 -15.28
CA PHE A 42 4.33 5.43 -16.68
C PHE A 42 5.45 5.97 -17.58
N ASN A 43 5.74 5.29 -18.69
CA ASN A 43 6.72 5.81 -19.66
C ASN A 43 6.08 6.89 -20.54
N ASP A 44 4.79 6.73 -20.85
CA ASP A 44 3.91 7.74 -21.48
C ASP A 44 2.67 7.99 -20.59
N PRO A 45 2.28 9.25 -20.31
CA PRO A 45 1.08 9.57 -19.53
C PRO A 45 -0.25 8.97 -20.05
N LYS A 46 -0.30 8.53 -21.31
CA LYS A 46 -1.47 7.89 -21.93
C LYS A 46 -1.48 6.37 -21.74
N GLU A 47 -0.39 5.78 -21.26
CA GLU A 47 -0.32 4.36 -20.96
C GLU A 47 -1.18 4.02 -19.75
N GLN A 48 -1.86 2.87 -19.84
CA GLN A 48 -2.57 2.27 -18.69
C GLN A 48 -1.73 1.18 -18.02
N ILE A 49 -0.50 0.95 -18.49
CA ILE A 49 0.39 -0.12 -18.03
C ILE A 49 1.55 0.53 -17.27
N PHE A 50 1.81 0.02 -16.07
CA PHE A 50 2.94 0.49 -15.26
C PHE A 50 4.28 0.18 -15.91
N SER A 51 5.23 1.09 -15.77
CA SER A 51 6.62 0.85 -16.18
C SER A 51 7.20 -0.33 -15.41
N GLY A 52 7.81 -1.28 -16.14
CA GLY A 52 8.48 -2.41 -15.52
C GLY A 52 9.64 -2.00 -14.60
N GLN A 53 10.32 -0.88 -14.91
CA GLN A 53 11.38 -0.34 -14.06
C GLN A 53 10.82 0.18 -12.73
N TRP A 54 9.66 0.84 -12.77
CA TRP A 54 8.99 1.31 -11.58
C TRP A 54 8.50 0.16 -10.70
N LEU A 55 7.84 -0.84 -11.30
CA LEU A 55 7.40 -2.04 -10.57
C LEU A 55 8.57 -2.74 -9.86
N LYS A 56 9.69 -2.92 -10.58
CA LYS A 56 10.90 -3.53 -10.02
C LYS A 56 11.45 -2.71 -8.85
N ALA A 57 11.55 -1.40 -8.98
CA ALA A 57 12.04 -0.53 -7.92
C ALA A 57 11.11 -0.55 -6.68
N VAL A 58 9.79 -0.60 -6.86
CA VAL A 58 8.84 -0.73 -5.75
C VAL A 58 9.05 -2.03 -5.00
N VAL A 59 9.16 -3.14 -5.74
CA VAL A 59 9.39 -4.47 -5.16
C VAL A 59 10.73 -4.55 -4.42
N GLU A 60 11.80 -3.98 -4.99
CA GLU A 60 13.11 -3.89 -4.34
C GLU A 60 13.06 -3.07 -3.04
N GLN A 61 12.29 -1.98 -3.00
CA GLN A 61 12.12 -1.22 -1.77
C GLN A 61 11.33 -2.01 -0.73
N LEU A 62 10.24 -2.67 -1.11
CA LEU A 62 9.43 -3.47 -0.20
C LEU A 62 10.23 -4.65 0.39
N SER A 63 11.08 -5.31 -0.41
CA SER A 63 11.92 -6.41 0.06
C SER A 63 13.01 -5.97 1.05
N CYS A 64 13.40 -4.69 1.03
CA CYS A 64 14.34 -4.11 1.99
C CYS A 64 13.68 -3.69 3.31
N ILE A 65 12.35 -3.66 3.41
CA ILE A 65 11.66 -3.28 4.65
C ILE A 65 11.81 -4.40 5.68
N GLN A 66 12.47 -4.07 6.79
CA GLN A 66 12.56 -4.96 7.94
C GLN A 66 11.29 -4.83 8.79
N GLY A 67 10.51 -5.91 8.81
CA GLY A 67 9.28 -6.00 9.59
C GLY A 67 8.00 -5.70 8.80
N PRO A 68 6.86 -5.59 9.50
CA PRO A 68 5.55 -5.45 8.88
C PRO A 68 5.39 -4.11 8.16
N ALA A 69 4.68 -4.12 7.03
CA ALA A 69 4.43 -2.93 6.24
C ALA A 69 2.99 -2.88 5.72
N LEU A 70 2.48 -1.66 5.67
CA LEU A 70 1.22 -1.34 5.03
C LEU A 70 1.53 -0.66 3.69
N VAL A 71 1.00 -1.21 2.61
CA VAL A 71 1.20 -0.73 1.25
C VAL A 71 -0.13 -0.19 0.73
N LEU A 72 -0.16 1.11 0.45
CA LEU A 72 -1.32 1.76 -0.15
C LEU A 72 -1.09 1.86 -1.65
N THR A 73 -2.02 1.32 -2.43
CA THR A 73 -1.97 1.36 -3.90
C THR A 73 -3.13 2.17 -4.45
N ALA A 74 -2.99 2.73 -5.64
CA ALA A 74 -4.07 3.43 -6.31
C ALA A 74 -5.17 2.49 -6.80
N SER A 75 -4.88 1.22 -7.07
CA SER A 75 -5.86 0.26 -7.61
C SER A 75 -5.58 -1.21 -7.26
N HIS A 76 -6.58 -2.08 -7.37
CA HIS A 76 -6.38 -3.53 -7.29
C HIS A 76 -5.41 -4.06 -8.34
N TYR A 77 -5.43 -3.48 -9.55
CA TYR A 77 -4.53 -3.90 -10.62
C TYR A 77 -3.06 -3.67 -10.22
N GLU A 78 -2.75 -2.50 -9.70
CA GLU A 78 -1.43 -2.18 -9.15
C GLU A 78 -1.04 -3.12 -8.01
N THR A 79 -1.96 -3.38 -7.08
CA THR A 79 -1.72 -4.33 -5.98
C THR A 79 -1.31 -5.70 -6.49
N VAL A 80 -2.04 -6.25 -7.45
CA VAL A 80 -1.75 -7.57 -8.01
C VAL A 80 -0.41 -7.57 -8.73
N MET A 81 -0.10 -6.51 -9.49
CA MET A 81 1.18 -6.39 -10.19
C MET A 81 2.38 -6.37 -9.24
N ILE A 82 2.30 -5.58 -8.16
CA ILE A 82 3.37 -5.52 -7.15
C ILE A 82 3.47 -6.84 -6.39
N ALA A 83 2.34 -7.38 -5.92
CA ALA A 83 2.35 -8.60 -5.12
C ALA A 83 2.86 -9.83 -5.90
N ASN A 84 2.52 -9.95 -7.19
CA ASN A 84 3.03 -11.04 -8.04
C ASN A 84 4.55 -10.98 -8.22
N GLN A 85 5.14 -9.77 -8.23
CA GLN A 85 6.58 -9.59 -8.35
C GLN A 85 7.32 -9.66 -7.02
N LEU A 86 6.62 -9.48 -5.90
CA LEU A 86 7.20 -9.59 -4.56
C LEU A 86 7.79 -10.98 -4.28
N GLY A 87 7.34 -12.02 -5.01
CA GLY A 87 7.89 -13.37 -4.92
C GLY A 87 7.62 -14.03 -3.56
N GLU A 88 8.41 -15.07 -3.23
CA GLU A 88 8.41 -15.66 -1.90
C GLU A 88 9.13 -14.75 -0.90
N VAL A 89 8.41 -13.75 -0.39
CA VAL A 89 8.86 -13.02 0.80
C VAL A 89 8.74 -13.90 2.04
N SER A 90 9.66 -13.73 2.99
CA SER A 90 9.66 -14.45 4.27
C SER A 90 8.50 -14.07 5.20
N GLN A 91 7.71 -13.07 4.82
CA GLN A 91 6.60 -12.53 5.59
C GLN A 91 5.26 -12.81 4.87
N PRO A 92 4.16 -13.00 5.59
CA PRO A 92 2.85 -13.18 4.96
C PRO A 92 2.44 -11.93 4.18
N VAL A 93 1.78 -12.12 3.03
CA VAL A 93 1.25 -11.06 2.18
C VAL A 93 -0.27 -11.12 2.19
N TYR A 94 -0.90 -10.03 2.60
CA TYR A 94 -2.34 -9.85 2.67
C TYR A 94 -2.76 -8.82 1.62
N ILE A 95 -3.68 -9.21 0.74
CA ILE A 95 -4.21 -8.34 -0.31
C ILE A 95 -5.71 -8.20 -0.11
N GLN A 96 -6.18 -6.97 0.08
CA GLN A 96 -7.63 -6.73 0.13
C GLN A 96 -8.24 -7.01 -1.24
N LYS A 97 -9.18 -7.95 -1.28
CA LYS A 97 -9.97 -8.26 -2.48
C LYS A 97 -11.22 -7.40 -2.54
N ALA A 98 -11.71 -7.14 -3.75
CA ALA A 98 -13.00 -6.49 -3.94
C ALA A 98 -14.11 -7.30 -3.24
N GLY A 99 -14.95 -6.63 -2.45
CA GLY A 99 -16.01 -7.26 -1.65
C GLY A 99 -15.55 -7.89 -0.33
N GLN A 100 -14.24 -7.97 -0.04
CA GLN A 100 -13.75 -8.41 1.25
C GLN A 100 -13.87 -7.29 2.29
N ALA A 101 -14.43 -7.63 3.46
CA ALA A 101 -14.53 -6.68 4.55
C ALA A 101 -13.13 -6.29 5.06
N LEU A 102 -12.88 -4.98 5.17
CA LEU A 102 -11.59 -4.48 5.62
C LEU A 102 -11.25 -4.94 7.05
N SER A 103 -12.24 -5.06 7.92
CA SER A 103 -12.05 -5.54 9.30
C SER A 103 -11.49 -6.97 9.35
N GLU A 104 -11.85 -7.83 8.39
CA GLU A 104 -11.41 -9.21 8.34
C GLU A 104 -9.90 -9.30 8.03
N ILE A 105 -9.45 -8.56 7.01
CA ILE A 105 -8.04 -8.58 6.61
C ILE A 105 -7.14 -7.88 7.64
N ILE A 106 -7.64 -6.81 8.29
CA ILE A 106 -6.92 -6.17 9.40
C ILE A 106 -6.71 -7.15 10.55
N LYS A 107 -7.73 -7.95 10.89
CA LYS A 107 -7.61 -8.95 11.95
C LYS A 107 -6.53 -9.99 11.62
N GLN A 108 -6.51 -10.50 10.38
CA GLN A 108 -5.49 -11.44 9.93
C GLN A 108 -4.07 -10.85 10.03
N TYR A 109 -3.90 -9.59 9.63
CA TYR A 109 -2.64 -8.88 9.75
C TYR A 109 -2.21 -8.68 11.21
N GLN A 110 -3.15 -8.38 12.12
CA GLN A 110 -2.87 -8.23 13.55
C GLN A 110 -2.43 -9.54 14.21
N GLU A 111 -3.02 -10.67 13.80
CA GLU A 111 -2.66 -12.00 14.31
C GLU A 111 -1.25 -12.43 13.84
N LYS A 112 -0.90 -12.14 12.58
CA LYS A 112 0.43 -12.45 12.03
C LYS A 112 0.91 -11.32 11.10
N PRO A 113 1.64 -10.34 11.65
CA PRO A 113 2.08 -9.19 10.86
C PRO A 113 2.97 -9.55 9.67
N GLY A 114 2.85 -8.78 8.58
CA GLY A 114 3.59 -8.96 7.34
C GLY A 114 3.37 -7.79 6.39
N PHE A 115 3.09 -8.04 5.11
CA PHE A 115 2.70 -7.00 4.17
C PHE A 115 1.18 -6.94 4.02
N LEU A 116 0.57 -5.78 4.26
CA LEU A 116 -0.86 -5.54 4.00
C LEU A 116 -1.03 -4.56 2.85
N PHE A 117 -1.65 -4.99 1.76
CA PHE A 117 -1.95 -4.16 0.60
C PHE A 117 -3.41 -3.71 0.61
N LEU A 118 -3.62 -2.39 0.65
CA LEU A 118 -4.94 -1.76 0.60
C LEU A 118 -5.03 -0.81 -0.61
N PRO A 119 -5.89 -1.09 -1.60
CA PRO A 119 -6.16 -0.15 -2.69
C PRO A 119 -7.04 1.01 -2.20
N VAL A 120 -6.57 2.23 -2.42
CA VAL A 120 -7.17 3.48 -1.91
C VAL A 120 -8.55 3.77 -2.52
N LEU A 121 -8.83 3.28 -3.73
CA LEU A 121 -10.15 3.43 -4.39
C LEU A 121 -11.33 2.82 -3.59
N LEU A 122 -11.07 1.92 -2.65
CA LEU A 122 -12.11 1.31 -1.79
C LEU A 122 -12.29 2.02 -0.43
N LEU A 123 -11.48 3.04 -0.15
CA LEU A 123 -11.53 3.75 1.14
C LEU A 123 -12.38 5.02 1.11
N VAL A 124 -12.95 5.36 -0.05
CA VAL A 124 -13.78 6.56 -0.30
C VAL A 124 -15.25 6.17 -0.41
#